data_AF-A0A7X9E430-F1
#
_entry.id   AF-A0A7X9E430-F1
#
_cell.length_a   1.000
_cell.length_b   1.000
_cell.length_c   1.000
_cell.angle_alpha   90.00
_cell.angle_beta   90.00
_cell.angle_gamma   90.00
#
_symmetry.space_group_name_H-M   'P 1'
#
loop_
_entity.id
_entity.type
_entity.pdbx_description
1 polymer ?
#
loop_
_entity_poly.entity_id
_entity_poly.type
_entity_poly.pdbx_seq_one_letter_code
_entity_poly.pdbx_strand_id
1 'polypeptide(L)'
;MINLIYLTVLLPLLGFAFNGLFGSKIKNEKVIGIIGSSTVGIAFIVTLLAFFETLNLPVENRSNTVELFTWLSVAGLNVKFA
;
A
#
# COMPACT_ATOMS: atom_id res chain seq x y z
N MET A 1 -9.32 -8.60 -1.74
CA MET A 1 -8.38 -7.59 -1.23
C MET A 1 -6.92 -7.85 -1.56
N ILE A 2 -6.49 -9.09 -1.84
CA ILE A 2 -5.14 -9.40 -2.34
C ILE A 2 -4.77 -8.53 -3.56
N ASN A 3 -5.68 -8.37 -4.53
CA ASN A 3 -5.45 -7.51 -5.69
C ASN A 3 -5.34 -5.99 -5.38
N LEU A 4 -5.70 -5.57 -4.16
CA LEU A 4 -5.57 -4.19 -3.69
C LEU A 4 -4.35 -3.97 -2.79
N ILE A 5 -3.47 -4.97 -2.67
CA ILE A 5 -2.31 -4.90 -1.78
C ILE A 5 -1.36 -3.74 -2.13
N TYR A 6 -1.37 -3.26 -3.38
CA TYR A 6 -0.62 -2.07 -3.80
C TYR A 6 -1.02 -0.80 -3.03
N LEU A 7 -2.25 -0.72 -2.50
CA LEU A 7 -2.70 0.39 -1.67
C LEU A 7 -1.93 0.50 -0.35
N THR A 8 -1.34 -0.60 0.12
CA THR A 8 -0.51 -0.60 1.33
C THR A 8 0.75 0.25 1.18
N VAL A 9 1.24 0.42 -0.05
CA VAL A 9 2.38 1.29 -0.39
C VAL A 9 1.88 2.66 -0.83
N LEU A 10 0.84 2.71 -1.66
CA LEU A 10 0.33 3.96 -2.23
C LEU A 10 -0.26 4.89 -1.16
N LEU A 11 -1.05 4.37 -0.20
CA LEU A 11 -1.71 5.21 0.79
C LEU A 11 -0.71 5.93 1.72
N PRO A 12 0.30 5.26 2.33
CA PRO A 12 1.31 5.97 3.11
C PRO A 12 2.09 7.00 2.29
N LEU A 13 2.39 6.69 1.02
CA LEU A 13 3.07 7.63 0.13
C LEU A 13 2.21 8.88 -0.14
N LEU A 14 0.91 8.71 -0.36
CA LEU A 14 -0.03 9.82 -0.53
C LEU A 14 -0.15 10.64 0.75
N GLY A 15 -0.24 10.00 1.92
CA GLY A 15 -0.26 10.67 3.21
C GLY A 15 1.00 11.49 3.47
N PHE A 16 2.17 10.91 3.17
CA PHE A 16 3.45 11.58 3.20
C PHE A 16 3.50 12.79 2.25
N ALA A 17 3.14 12.59 0.97
CA ALA A 17 3.18 13.66 -0.02
C ALA A 17 2.22 14.80 0.34
N PHE A 18 1.00 14.48 0.77
CA PHE A 18 0.02 15.47 1.18
C PHE A 18 0.51 16.28 2.38
N ASN A 19 0.96 15.61 3.45
CA ASN A 19 1.45 16.29 4.65
C ASN A 19 2.74 17.08 4.36
N GLY A 20 3.62 16.56 3.52
CA GLY A 20 4.86 17.24 3.12
C GLY A 20 4.60 18.50 2.28
N LEU A 21 3.65 18.47 1.35
CA LEU A 21 3.35 19.60 0.45
C LEU A 21 2.43 20.64 1.08
N PHE A 22 1.43 20.21 1.85
CA PHE A 22 0.34 21.07 2.34
C PHE A 22 0.30 21.21 3.87
N GLY A 23 0.97 20.34 4.62
CA GLY A 23 0.89 20.33 6.09
C GLY A 23 1.26 21.69 6.71
N SER A 24 2.32 22.33 6.22
CA SER A 24 2.74 23.65 6.70
C SER A 24 1.70 24.76 6.46
N LYS A 25 0.83 24.61 5.45
CA LYS A 25 -0.25 25.55 5.14
C LYS A 25 -1.49 25.32 5.98
N ILE A 26 -1.74 24.08 6.42
CA ILE A 26 -2.91 23.70 7.22
C ILE A 26 -2.82 24.26 8.65
N LYS A 27 -1.60 24.35 9.22
CA LYS A 27 -1.34 24.90 10.57
C LYS A 27 -2.22 24.31 11.69
N ASN A 28 -2.67 23.07 11.53
CA ASN A 28 -3.50 22.36 12.49
C ASN A 28 -2.99 20.93 12.66
N GLU A 29 -2.28 20.70 13.76
CA GLU A 29 -1.64 19.42 14.08
C GLU A 29 -2.62 18.25 14.14
N LYS A 30 -3.85 18.48 14.62
CA LYS A 30 -4.86 17.42 14.67
C LYS A 30 -5.23 16.95 13.27
N VAL A 31 -5.42 17.89 12.33
CA VAL A 31 -5.80 17.55 10.95
C VAL A 31 -4.66 16.82 10.24
N ILE A 32 -3.44 17.35 10.32
CA ILE A 32 -2.25 16.76 9.68
C ILE A 32 -1.96 15.36 10.26
N GLY A 33 -2.07 15.22 11.58
CA GLY A 33 -1.91 13.95 12.29
C GLY A 33 -2.98 12.92 11.93
N ILE A 34 -4.25 13.33 11.82
CA ILE A 34 -5.35 12.46 11.37
C ILE A 34 -5.08 11.97 9.95
N ILE A 35 -4.68 12.84 9.03
CA ILE A 35 -4.41 12.45 7.64
C ILE A 35 -3.26 11.44 7.59
N GLY A 36 -2.15 11.72 8.26
CA GLY A 36 -0.99 10.84 8.30
C GLY A 36 -1.34 9.46 8.86
N SER A 37 -1.93 9.42 10.06
CA SER A 37 -2.30 8.17 10.73
C SER A 37 -3.40 7.40 9.98
N SER A 38 -4.38 8.08 9.39
CA SER A 38 -5.48 7.44 8.66
C SER A 38 -4.97 6.74 7.40
N THR A 39 -4.00 7.31 6.68
CA THR A 39 -3.44 6.65 5.49
C THR A 39 -2.77 5.31 5.83
N VAL A 40 -2.03 5.24 6.94
CA VAL A 40 -1.42 4.00 7.45
C VAL A 40 -2.49 3.06 8.01
N GLY A 41 -3.49 3.59 8.73
CA GLY A 41 -4.59 2.81 9.29
C GLY A 41 -5.45 2.13 8.21
N ILE A 42 -5.75 2.84 7.12
CA ILE A 42 -6.49 2.26 5.98
C ILE A 42 -5.63 1.19 5.28
N ALA A 43 -4.34 1.44 5.08
CA ALA A 43 -3.42 0.43 4.55
C ALA A 43 -3.40 -0.85 5.41
N PHE A 44 -3.41 -0.70 6.73
CA PHE A 44 -3.50 -1.84 7.66
C PHE A 44 -4.82 -2.62 7.50
N ILE A 45 -5.95 -1.94 7.36
CA ILE A 45 -7.25 -2.59 7.10
C ILE A 45 -7.20 -3.40 5.80
N VAL A 46 -6.61 -2.86 4.73
CA VAL A 46 -6.44 -3.59 3.45
C VAL A 46 -5.64 -4.87 3.67
N THR A 47 -4.53 -4.80 4.41
CA THR A 47 -3.70 -5.97 4.76
C THR A 47 -4.49 -7.01 5.56
N LEU A 48 -5.26 -6.60 6.57
CA LEU A 48 -6.09 -7.54 7.35
C LEU A 48 -7.10 -8.27 6.48
N LEU A 49 -7.78 -7.55 5.59
CA LEU A 49 -8.76 -8.17 4.71
C LEU A 49 -8.10 -9.11 3.68
N ALA A 50 -6.94 -8.74 3.14
CA ALA A 50 -6.16 -9.62 2.25
C ALA A 50 -5.65 -10.87 2.98
N PHE A 51 -5.30 -10.76 4.26
CA PHE A 51 -4.93 -11.88 5.11
C PHE A 51 -6.09 -12.86 5.31
N PHE A 52 -7.27 -12.37 5.70
CA PHE A 52 -8.45 -13.23 5.85
C PHE A 52 -8.90 -13.88 4.54
N GLU A 53 -8.81 -13.15 3.43
CA GLU A 53 -9.03 -13.72 2.10
C GLU A 53 -8.05 -14.84 1.79
N THR A 54 -6.76 -14.65 2.09
CA THR A 54 -5.72 -15.68 1.91
C THR A 54 -6.00 -16.91 2.79
N LEU A 55 -6.44 -16.74 4.04
CA LEU A 55 -6.80 -17.84 4.93
C LEU A 55 -7.99 -18.66 4.42
N ASN A 56 -8.92 -18.03 3.71
CA ASN A 56 -10.08 -18.69 3.11
C ASN A 56 -9.75 -19.48 1.84
N LEU A 57 -8.54 -19.35 1.29
CA LEU A 57 -8.09 -20.17 0.17
C LEU A 57 -7.73 -21.61 0.63
N PRO A 58 -7.83 -22.60 -0.27
CA PRO A 58 -7.24 -23.92 -0.07
C PRO A 58 -5.77 -23.81 0.32
N VAL A 59 -5.27 -24.75 1.13
CA VAL A 59 -3.92 -24.70 1.72
C VAL A 59 -2.84 -24.49 0.65
N GLU A 60 -2.94 -25.23 -0.45
CA GLU A 60 -2.08 -25.12 -1.64
C GLU A 60 -2.10 -23.72 -2.30
N ASN A 61 -3.13 -22.90 -2.10
CA ASN A 61 -3.30 -21.59 -2.72
C ASN A 61 -3.11 -20.40 -1.75
N ARG A 62 -2.63 -20.64 -0.52
CA ARG A 62 -2.40 -19.57 0.47
C ARG A 62 -1.12 -18.75 0.25
N SER A 63 -0.50 -18.89 -0.91
CA SER A 63 0.63 -18.07 -1.35
C SER A 63 0.23 -17.31 -2.60
N ASN A 64 0.28 -15.98 -2.53
CA ASN A 64 -0.10 -15.10 -3.62
C ASN A 64 1.03 -14.10 -3.87
N THR A 65 1.58 -14.11 -5.09
CA THR A 65 2.53 -13.11 -5.56
C THR A 65 1.79 -12.16 -6.49
N VAL A 66 1.77 -10.88 -6.14
CA VAL A 66 1.13 -9.82 -6.94
C VAL A 66 2.22 -8.95 -7.53
N GLU A 67 2.47 -9.11 -8.83
CA GLU A 67 3.35 -8.21 -9.57
C GLU A 67 2.68 -6.84 -9.68
N LEU A 68 3.35 -5.80 -9.19
CA LEU A 68 2.82 -4.44 -9.25
C LEU A 68 3.14 -3.76 -10.58
N PHE A 69 4.39 -3.83 -11.00
CA PHE A 69 4.87 -3.32 -12.28
C PHE A 69 6.26 -3.89 -12.60
N THR A 70 6.68 -3.82 -13.86
CA THR A 70 8.06 -4.12 -14.25
C THR A 70 8.96 -2.93 -13.93
N TRP A 71 9.93 -3.10 -13.04
CA TRP A 71 10.85 -2.04 -12.62
C TRP A 71 11.95 -1.78 -13.65
N LEU A 72 12.51 -2.84 -14.24
CA LEU A 72 13.59 -2.75 -15.22
C LEU A 72 13.42 -3.85 -16.27
N SER A 73 13.38 -3.47 -17.54
CA SER A 73 13.43 -4.40 -18.67
C SER A 73 14.48 -3.93 -19.66
N VAL A 74 15.59 -4.67 -19.75
CA VAL A 74 16.71 -4.37 -20.66
C VAL A 74 17.32 -5.68 -21.16
N ALA A 75 17.32 -5.86 -22.49
CA ALA A 75 17.79 -7.08 -23.16
C ALA A 75 17.17 -8.35 -22.54
N GLY A 76 17.98 -9.23 -21.93
CA GLY A 76 17.50 -10.45 -21.25
C GLY A 76 17.09 -10.25 -19.79
N LEU A 77 17.33 -9.07 -19.20
CA LEU A 77 17.02 -8.79 -17.80
C LEU A 77 15.61 -8.21 -17.68
N ASN A 78 14.76 -8.90 -16.92
CA ASN A 78 13.41 -8.46 -16.58
C ASN A 78 13.21 -8.52 -15.06
N VAL A 79 13.26 -7.36 -14.40
CA VAL A 79 13.07 -7.22 -12.96
C VAL A 79 11.66 -6.68 -12.69
N LYS A 80 10.87 -7.49 -11.99
CA LYS A 80 9.52 -7.18 -11.57
C LYS A 80 9.55 -6.64 -10.14
N PHE A 81 8.73 -5.63 -9.86
CA PHE A 81 8.58 -5.08 -8.52
C PHE A 81 7.40 -5.75 -7.81
N ALA A 82 7.70 -6.28 -6.63
CA ALA A 82 6.89 -7.24 -5.87
C ALA A 82 6.76 -8.61 -6.53
#